data_AF-A0A100XFM8-F1
#
_entry.id   AF-A0A100XFM8-F1
#
_cell.length_a   1.000
_cell.length_b   1.000
_cell.length_c   1.000
_cell.angle_alpha   90.00
_cell.angle_beta   90.00
_cell.angle_gamma   90.00
#
_symmetry.space_group_name_H-M   'P 1'
#
loop_
_entity.id
_entity.type
_entity.pdbx_description
1 polymer ?
#
loop_
_entity_poly.entity_id
_entity_poly.type
_entity_poly.pdbx_seq_one_letter_code
_entity_poly.pdbx_strand_id
1 'polypeptide(L)' 'MVLLVLALGCAAGAVAGWVAAGSTVLVAPVLDGEPETTSVVYSAPLLTLALMSATAAGVLTVLGVARLRR' A
#
# COMPACT_ATOMS: atom_id res chain seq x y z
N MET A 1 21.71 -12.66 -1.11
CA MET A 1 20.97 -12.38 -2.36
C MET A 1 19.48 -12.72 -2.27
N VAL A 2 19.10 -13.97 -1.95
CA VAL A 2 17.67 -14.39 -1.89
C VAL A 2 16.76 -13.46 -1.06
N LEU A 3 17.21 -13.01 0.14
CA LEU A 3 16.40 -12.08 0.96
C LEU A 3 16.06 -10.76 0.25
N LEU A 4 16.99 -10.21 -0.53
CA LEU A 4 16.76 -8.95 -1.23
C LEU A 4 15.79 -9.12 -2.41
N VAL A 5 15.83 -10.27 -3.08
CA VAL A 5 14.86 -10.61 -4.14
C VAL A 5 13.45 -10.74 -3.56
N LEU A 6 13.31 -11.43 -2.42
CA LEU A 6 12.03 -11.53 -1.71
C LEU A 6 11.53 -10.17 -1.21
N ALA A 7 12.43 -9.34 -0.67
CA ALA A 7 12.10 -7.99 -0.23
C ALA A 7 11.54 -7.14 -1.38
N LEU A 8 12.14 -7.25 -2.57
CA LEU A 8 11.66 -6.56 -3.76
C LEU A 8 10.27 -7.05 -4.19
N GLY A 9 10.01 -8.35 -4.13
CA GLY A 9 8.68 -8.92 -4.38
C GLY A 9 7.63 -8.39 -3.41
N CYS A 10 7.93 -8.34 -2.11
CA CYS A 10 7.05 -7.76 -1.11
C CYS A 10 6.83 -6.25 -1.33
N ALA A 11 7.86 -5.51 -1.73
CA ALA A 11 7.75 -4.08 -2.04
C ALA A 11 6.83 -3.85 -3.26
N ALA A 12 6.96 -4.67 -4.31
CA ALA A 12 6.06 -4.61 -5.45
C ALA A 12 4.60 -4.92 -5.05
N GLY A 13 4.38 -5.93 -4.21
CA GLY A 13 3.05 -6.23 -3.65
C GLY A 13 2.47 -5.09 -2.81
N ALA A 14 3.31 -4.41 -2.02
CA ALA A 14 2.90 -3.24 -1.24
C ALA A 14 2.44 -2.09 -2.14
N VAL A 15 3.20 -1.77 -3.18
CA VAL A 15 2.86 -0.72 -4.15
C VAL A 15 1.58 -1.07 -4.91
N ALA A 16 1.46 -2.31 -5.40
CA ALA A 16 0.26 -2.75 -6.11
C ALA A 16 -0.99 -2.68 -5.22
N GLY A 17 -0.90 -3.16 -3.98
CA GLY A 17 -2.01 -3.09 -3.01
C GLY A 17 -2.41 -1.65 -2.68
N TRP A 18 -1.42 -0.75 -2.51
CA TRP A 18 -1.67 0.67 -2.25
C TRP A 18 -2.39 1.35 -3.41
N VAL A 19 -1.90 1.17 -4.65
CA VAL A 19 -2.50 1.76 -5.85
C VAL A 19 -3.92 1.26 -6.08
N ALA A 20 -4.18 -0.02 -5.82
CA ALA A 20 -5.50 -0.62 -5.99
C ALA A 20 -6.49 -0.29 -4.84
N ALA A 21 -6.01 0.23 -3.70
CA ALA A 21 -6.85 0.41 -2.51
C ALA A 21 -7.82 1.59 -2.62
N GLY A 22 -7.49 2.64 -3.38
CA GLY A 22 -8.28 3.86 -3.46
C GLY A 22 -9.28 3.86 -4.61
N SER A 23 -10.54 4.20 -4.33
CA SER A 23 -11.55 4.49 -5.33
C SER A 23 -12.16 5.87 -5.09
N THR A 24 -12.25 6.67 -6.15
CA THR A 24 -12.89 7.99 -6.12
C THR A 24 -14.40 7.82 -6.22
N VAL A 25 -15.13 8.42 -5.28
CA VAL A 25 -16.59 8.37 -5.22
C VAL A 25 -17.13 9.79 -5.08
N LEU A 26 -18.16 10.10 -5.85
CA LEU A 26 -18.92 11.35 -5.71
C LEU A 26 -19.81 11.25 -4.48
N VAL A 27 -19.71 12.23 -3.60
CA VAL A 27 -20.55 12.33 -2.42
C VAL A 27 -21.64 13.37 -2.71
N ALA A 28 -22.89 12.94 -2.54
CA ALA A 28 -24.03 13.82 -2.74
C ALA A 28 -23.94 15.05 -1.81
N PRO A 29 -24.34 16.24 -2.28
CA PRO A 29 -24.36 17.44 -1.47
C PRO A 29 -25.21 17.28 -0.21
N VAL A 30 -24.76 17.88 0.91
CA VAL A 30 -25.50 17.86 2.18
C VAL A 30 -26.67 18.86 2.16
N LEU A 31 -26.55 19.93 1.37
CA LEU A 31 -27.56 20.98 1.18
C LEU A 31 -27.82 21.16 -0.32
N ASP A 32 -29.07 21.49 -0.67
CA ASP A 32 -29.46 21.80 -2.04
C ASP A 32 -28.69 23.02 -2.57
N GLY A 33 -28.00 22.87 -3.70
CA GLY A 33 -27.25 23.94 -4.37
C GLY A 33 -25.73 23.96 -4.16
N GLU A 34 -25.18 23.12 -3.29
CA GLU A 34 -23.72 22.99 -3.12
C GLU A 34 -23.11 22.07 -4.21
N PRO A 35 -21.96 22.42 -4.81
CA PRO A 35 -21.23 21.54 -5.72
C PRO A 35 -20.89 20.18 -5.10
N GLU A 36 -20.96 19.14 -5.93
CA GLU A 36 -20.63 17.78 -5.51
C GLU A 36 -19.19 17.69 -5.00
N THR A 37 -19.00 17.05 -3.85
CA THR A 37 -17.67 16.84 -3.27
C THR A 37 -17.15 15.47 -3.66
N THR A 38 -15.88 15.42 -4.07
CA THR A 38 -15.20 14.16 -4.38
C THR A 38 -14.53 13.60 -3.12
N SER A 39 -14.78 12.33 -2.79
CA SER A 39 -14.13 11.63 -1.68
C SER A 39 -13.39 10.39 -2.19
N VAL A 40 -12.29 10.03 -1.52
CA VAL A 40 -11.56 8.79 -1.81
C VAL A 40 -11.88 7.77 -0.73
N VAL A 41 -12.47 6.65 -1.14
CA VAL A 41 -12.75 5.52 -0.26
C VAL A 41 -11.64 4.49 -0.41
N TYR A 42 -11.09 4.04 0.71
CA TYR A 42 -10.05 3.03 0.73
C TYR A 42 -10.60 1.66 1.11
N SER A 43 -10.23 0.64 0.35
CA SER A 43 -10.48 -0.76 0.66
C SER A 43 -9.57 -1.21 1.81
N ALA A 44 -10.15 -1.46 2.99
CA ALA A 44 -9.41 -1.94 4.16
C ALA A 44 -8.63 -3.25 3.90
N PRO A 45 -9.18 -4.26 3.20
CA PRO A 45 -8.43 -5.47 2.85
C PRO A 45 -7.19 -5.20 1.98
N LEU A 46 -7.29 -4.31 0.99
CA LEU A 46 -6.15 -3.99 0.13
C LEU A 46 -5.10 -3.15 0.86
N LEU A 47 -5.54 -2.22 1.71
CA LEU A 47 -4.66 -1.42 2.53
C LEU A 47 -3.87 -2.28 3.54
N THR A 48 -4.54 -3.23 4.19
CA THR A 48 -3.89 -4.16 5.13
C THR A 48 -2.88 -5.06 4.42
N LEU A 49 -3.22 -5.59 3.24
CA LEU A 49 -2.29 -6.36 2.42
C LEU A 49 -1.06 -5.53 2.00
N ALA A 50 -1.27 -4.26 1.61
CA ALA A 50 -0.20 -3.35 1.24
C ALA A 50 0.77 -3.09 2.42
N LEU A 51 0.23 -2.77 3.60
CA LEU A 51 1.01 -2.46 4.80
C LEU A 51 1.75 -3.68 5.36
N MET A 52 1.12 -4.86 5.36
CA MET A 52 1.81 -6.10 5.74
C MET A 52 2.95 -6.42 4.79
N SER A 53 2.73 -6.27 3.48
CA SER A 53 3.76 -6.50 2.46
C SER A 53 4.93 -5.50 2.62
N ALA A 54 4.63 -4.23 2.89
CA ALA A 54 5.66 -3.21 3.15
C ALA A 54 6.51 -3.55 4.39
N THR A 55 5.87 -4.04 5.45
CA THR A 55 6.56 -4.46 6.68
C THR A 55 7.49 -5.64 6.42
N ALA A 56 7.01 -6.67 5.71
CA ALA A 56 7.82 -7.81 5.31
C ALA A 56 9.02 -7.38 4.44
N ALA A 57 8.80 -6.48 3.47
CA ALA A 57 9.87 -5.93 2.64
C ALA A 57 10.95 -5.23 3.48
N GLY A 58 10.56 -4.40 4.46
CA GLY A 58 11.48 -3.73 5.36
C GLY A 58 12.34 -4.70 6.17
N VAL A 59 11.71 -5.70 6.81
CA VAL A 59 12.43 -6.71 7.60
C VAL A 59 13.41 -7.52 6.74
N LEU A 60 12.96 -8.00 5.58
CA LEU A 60 13.80 -8.78 4.67
C LEU A 60 14.97 -7.95 4.13
N THR A 61 14.77 -6.66 3.88
CA THR A 61 15.84 -5.74 3.46
C THR A 61 16.91 -5.61 4.54
N VAL A 62 16.51 -5.36 5.80
CA VAL A 62 17.45 -5.24 6.92
C VAL A 62 18.26 -6.52 7.11
N LEU A 63 17.59 -7.68 7.14
CA LEU A 63 18.26 -8.98 7.28
C LEU A 63 19.17 -9.30 6.09
N GLY A 64 18.71 -8.98 4.87
CA GLY A 64 19.48 -9.14 3.65
C GLY A 64 20.77 -8.33 3.70
N VAL A 65 20.68 -7.04 3.98
CA VAL A 65 21.83 -6.14 4.10
C VAL A 65 22.76 -6.55 5.23
N ALA A 66 22.23 -6.90 6.41
CA ALA A 66 23.03 -7.35 7.54
C ALA A 66 23.86 -8.61 7.20
N ARG A 67 23.28 -9.54 6.42
CA ARG A 67 23.97 -10.73 5.95
C ARG A 67 25.03 -10.44 4.87
N LEU A 68 24.83 -9.44 4.02
CA LEU A 68 25.85 -9.02 3.04
C LEU A 68 27.06 -8.35 3.71
N ARG A 69 26.87 -7.77 4.90
CA ARG A 69 27.92 -7.06 5.65
C ARG A 69 28.73 -7.98 6.58
N ARG A 70 28.35 -9.24 6.72
CA ARG A 70 29.03 -10.24 7.53
C ARG A 70 29.87 -11.14 6.62
#